data_AF-A0A4Y2KMX4-F1
#
_entry.id   AF-A0A4Y2KMX4-F1
#
_cell.length_a   1.000
_cell.length_b   1.000
_cell.length_c   1.000
_cell.angle_alpha   90.00
_cell.angle_beta   90.00
_cell.angle_gamma   90.00
#
_symmetry.space_group_name_H-M   'P 1'
#
loop_
_entity.id
_entity.type
_entity.pdbx_description
1 polymer ?
#
loop_
_entity_poly.entity_id
_entity_poly.type
_entity_poly.pdbx_seq_one_letter_code
_entity_poly.pdbx_strand_id
1 'polypeptide(L)' 'SKPIEKDDKDKDDKIVKDVIPKDCSDILASGRNKSGIYTIWTEESSTTRKQLRVYCDMETDDGGWTVI' A
#
# COMPACT_ATOMS: atom_id res chain seq x y z
N SER A 1 31.73 -9.32 -26.44
CA SER A 1 31.30 -8.51 -27.60
C SER A 1 29.86 -8.09 -27.42
N LYS A 2 29.69 -6.76 -27.37
CA LYS A 2 28.52 -5.89 -27.27
C LYS A 2 27.51 -6.01 -26.09
N PRO A 3 27.08 -4.85 -25.55
CA PRO A 3 26.29 -4.68 -24.31
C PRO A 3 24.82 -4.33 -24.62
N ILE A 4 23.95 -4.15 -23.61
CA ILE A 4 22.82 -3.17 -23.52
C ILE A 4 22.08 -3.34 -22.17
N GLU A 5 22.05 -2.23 -21.44
CA GLU A 5 21.19 -1.74 -20.35
C GLU A 5 19.67 -1.99 -20.52
N LYS A 6 18.96 -2.37 -19.45
CA LYS A 6 17.61 -1.87 -19.04
C LYS A 6 17.02 -2.61 -17.84
N ASP A 7 16.62 -1.82 -16.85
CA ASP A 7 15.49 -1.97 -15.91
C ASP A 7 14.91 -3.37 -15.64
N ASP A 8 15.21 -3.96 -14.48
CA ASP A 8 14.33 -4.96 -13.86
C ASP A 8 14.27 -4.71 -12.34
N LYS A 9 13.29 -3.87 -12.01
CA LYS A 9 12.71 -3.58 -10.70
C LYS A 9 11.93 -4.81 -10.22
N ASP A 10 11.85 -5.00 -8.89
CA ASP A 10 11.02 -5.99 -8.19
C ASP A 10 11.50 -7.45 -8.26
N LYS A 11 12.26 -7.88 -7.24
CA LYS A 11 12.10 -9.15 -6.50
C LYS A 11 13.21 -9.29 -5.45
N ASP A 12 12.83 -9.75 -4.26
CA ASP A 12 13.71 -10.25 -3.18
C ASP A 12 14.15 -9.32 -2.03
N ASP A 13 13.40 -8.27 -1.68
CA ASP A 13 13.43 -7.72 -0.32
C ASP A 13 12.26 -8.23 0.52
N LYS A 14 12.30 -9.55 0.75
CA LYS A 14 11.47 -10.29 1.70
C LYS A 14 11.93 -10.00 3.13
N ILE A 15 11.82 -8.74 3.57
CA ILE A 15 11.84 -8.37 4.98
C ILE A 15 10.57 -7.57 5.21
N VAL A 16 9.64 -8.22 5.90
CA VAL A 16 8.41 -7.67 6.44
C VAL A 16 8.78 -6.53 7.38
N LYS A 17 9.15 -5.36 6.84
CA LYS A 17 9.03 -4.12 7.58
C LYS A 17 7.53 -3.98 7.79
N ASP A 18 7.12 -3.75 9.03
CA ASP A 18 5.78 -3.26 9.34
C ASP A 18 5.56 -1.95 8.57
N VAL A 19 5.20 -2.06 7.29
CA VAL A 19 4.83 -0.95 6.44
C VAL A 19 3.50 -0.50 6.99
N ILE A 20 3.54 0.61 7.72
CA ILE A 20 2.35 1.28 8.20
C ILE A 20 1.56 1.69 6.95
N PRO A 21 0.34 1.15 6.74
CA PRO A 21 -0.39 1.36 5.52
C PRO A 21 -0.79 2.82 5.38
N LYS A 22 -0.49 3.42 4.22
CA LYS A 22 -0.80 4.82 3.92
C LYS A 22 -2.17 4.97 3.28
N ASP A 23 -2.65 3.92 2.62
CA ASP A 23 -3.93 3.86 1.92
C ASP A 23 -4.48 2.43 1.86
N CYS A 24 -5.62 2.26 1.18
CA CYS A 24 -6.27 0.96 1.02
C CYS A 24 -5.51 0.01 0.07
N SER A 25 -4.66 0.53 -0.82
CA SER A 25 -3.84 -0.30 -1.70
C SER A 25 -2.70 -0.98 -0.94
N ASP A 26 -2.07 -0.28 0.00
CA ASP A 26 -1.09 -0.89 0.93
C ASP A 26 -1.73 -2.01 1.77
N ILE A 27 -2.96 -1.80 2.23
CA ILE A 27 -3.73 -2.79 2.98
C ILE A 27 -4.02 -4.01 2.11
N LEU A 28 -4.43 -3.81 0.86
CA LEU A 28 -4.68 -4.91 -0.07
C LEU A 28 -3.41 -5.72 -0.35
N ALA A 29 -2.27 -5.05 -0.55
CA ALA A 29 -0.97 -5.67 -0.77
C ALA A 29 -0.51 -6.53 0.43
N SER A 30 -0.99 -6.23 1.65
CA SER A 30 -0.76 -7.07 2.83
C SER A 30 -1.59 -8.38 2.86
N GLY A 31 -2.43 -8.60 1.85
CA GLY A 31 -3.31 -9.76 1.73
C GLY A 31 -4.71 -9.58 2.34
N ARG A 32 -5.04 -8.37 2.81
CA ARG A 32 -6.36 -8.06 3.39
C ARG A 32 -7.32 -7.67 2.28
N ASN A 33 -8.11 -8.64 1.84
CA ASN A 33 -8.96 -8.57 0.64
C ASN A 33 -10.47 -8.46 0.93
N LYS A 34 -10.84 -7.93 2.11
CA LYS A 34 -12.22 -7.76 2.53
C LYS A 34 -12.56 -6.30 2.68
N SER A 35 -13.66 -5.86 2.08
CA SER A 35 -14.13 -4.48 2.22
C SER A 35 -14.51 -4.18 3.67
N GLY A 36 -14.27 -2.95 4.14
CA GLY A 36 -14.53 -2.59 5.53
C GLY A 36 -13.79 -1.33 6.00
N ILE A 37 -13.93 -1.01 7.28
CA ILE A 37 -13.23 0.13 7.88
C ILE A 37 -11.83 -0.29 8.31
N TYR A 38 -10.83 0.43 7.81
CA TYR A 38 -9.42 0.25 8.15
C TYR A 38 -8.81 1.53 8.68
N THR A 39 -7.69 1.36 9.38
CA THR A 39 -6.86 2.46 9.84
C THR A 39 -5.68 2.62 8.90
N ILE A 40 -5.48 3.84 8.39
CA ILE A 40 -4.33 4.24 7.58
C ILE A 40 -3.57 5.37 8.29
N TRP A 41 -2.31 5.58 7.90
CA TRP A 41 -1.49 6.67 8.42
C TRP A 41 -0.96 7.55 7.30
N THR A 42 -1.50 8.75 7.21
CA THR A 42 -1.09 9.74 6.21
C THR A 42 0.02 10.62 6.78
N GLU A 43 1.02 10.97 5.96
CA GLU A 43 2.04 11.95 6.33
C GLU A 43 1.39 13.35 6.28
N GLU A 44 1.24 14.04 7.41
CA GLU A 44 0.82 15.45 7.44
C GLU A 44 2.00 16.41 7.27
N SER A 45 3.19 15.99 7.69
CA SER A 45 4.46 16.71 7.51
C SER A 45 5.63 15.73 7.49
N SER A 46 6.85 16.22 7.26
CA SER A 46 8.07 15.39 7.28
C SER A 46 8.34 14.70 8.63
N THR A 47 7.64 15.07 9.69
CA THR A 47 7.83 14.52 11.04
C THR A 47 6.53 14.03 11.70
N THR A 48 5.37 14.23 11.07
CA THR A 48 4.07 13.98 11.70
C THR A 48 3.19 13.11 10.81
N ARG A 49 2.69 12.01 11.39
CA ARG A 49 1.67 11.14 10.79
C ARG A 49 0.33 11.35 11.46
N LYS A 50 -0.73 11.32 10.67
CA LYS A 50 -2.11 11.31 11.14
C LYS A 50 -2.72 9.94 10.92
N GLN A 51 -3.39 9.45 11.95
CA GLN A 51 -4.19 8.25 11.86
C GLN A 51 -5.59 8.60 11.32
N LEU A 52 -6.04 7.89 10.28
CA LEU A 52 -7.38 8.05 9.72
C LEU A 52 -8.09 6.70 9.64
N ARG A 53 -9.38 6.68 9.95
CA ARG A 53 -10.25 5.53 9.71
C ARG A 53 -11.01 5.75 8.41
N VAL A 54 -10.77 4.90 7.42
CA VAL A 54 -11.37 4.98 6.08
C VAL A 54 -12.13 3.72 5.76
N TYR A 55 -13.11 3.81 4.87
CA TYR A 55 -13.69 2.63 4.25
C TYR A 55 -12.82 2.23 3.06
N CYS A 56 -12.33 0.99 3.08
CA CYS A 56 -11.66 0.38 1.95
C CYS A 56 -12.62 -0.54 1.20
N ASP A 57 -12.77 -0.32 -0.09
CA ASP A 57 -13.37 -1.29 -0.99
C ASP A 57 -12.26 -2.17 -1.59
N MET A 58 -12.25 -3.43 -1.17
CA MET A 58 -11.26 -4.44 -1.57
C MET A 58 -11.81 -5.48 -2.54
N GLU A 59 -13.09 -5.38 -2.90
CA GLU A 59 -13.80 -6.44 -3.63
C GLU A 59 -14.26 -5.96 -5.01
N THR A 60 -14.38 -4.65 -5.23
CA THR A 60 -14.71 -4.05 -6.54
C THR A 60 -13.46 -3.75 -7.36
N ASP A 61 -13.47 -4.10 -8.65
CA ASP A 61 -12.44 -3.72 -9.64
C ASP A 61 -11.00 -3.87 -9.13
N ASP A 62 -10.63 -5.11 -8.78
CA ASP A 62 -9.33 -5.50 -8.20
C ASP A 62 -9.00 -4.88 -6.82
N GLY A 63 -9.89 -4.07 -6.25
CA GLY A 63 -9.84 -3.58 -4.88
C GLY A 63 -8.80 -2.48 -4.62
N GLY A 64 -8.57 -2.18 -3.34
CA GLY A 64 -7.56 -1.20 -2.91
C GLY A 64 -8.07 0.25 -2.91
N TRP A 65 -9.38 0.44 -3.07
CA TRP A 65 -10.00 1.75 -3.15
C TRP A 65 -10.22 2.36 -1.77
N THR A 66 -9.70 3.57 -1.57
CA THR A 66 -10.07 4.41 -0.42
C THR A 66 -11.30 5.22 -0.77
N VAL A 67 -12.43 4.94 -0.10
CA VAL A 67 -13.68 5.68 -0.31
C VAL A 67 -13.73 6.87 0.64
N ILE A 68 -13.96 8.07 0.10
CA ILE A 68 -14.08 9.35 0.81
C ILE A 68 -15.53 9.79 1.00
#